data_AF-A0A654BEW5-F1
#
_entry.id   AF-A0A654BEW5-F1
#
_cell.length_a   1.000
_cell.length_b   1.000
_cell.length_c   1.000
_cell.angle_alpha   90.00
_cell.angle_beta   90.00
_cell.angle_gamma   90.00
#
_symmetry.space_group_name_H-M   'P 1'
#
loop_
_entity.id
_entity.type
_entity.pdbx_description
1 polymer ?
#
loop_
_entity_poly.entity_id
_entity_poly.type
_entity_poly.pdbx_seq_one_letter_code
_entity_poly.pdbx_strand_id
1 'polypeptide(L)'
;MAKLSERSGVLVGQIYRDFANKEAIVAALVEHDLDEFLAGDELCAARCTADRTMVRDWIARFIACNDLNDTRLIAEIMAEANRNQRIAEIFDAMDDRLRGQLVRALRIIAPGATDEGRIARLGESILIMAGGMCQRRLMNARCTDPAVLNLLMDFIDSEIAAIEREQR
;
A
#
# COMPACT_ATOMS: atom_id res chain seq x y z
N MET A 1 -19.34 11.80 -16.26
CA MET A 1 -20.74 11.49 -15.89
C MET A 1 -21.51 10.77 -16.98
N ALA A 2 -21.63 11.29 -18.21
CA ALA A 2 -22.28 10.55 -19.31
C ALA A 2 -21.70 9.14 -19.52
N LYS A 3 -20.36 9.01 -19.60
CA LYS A 3 -19.68 7.70 -19.69
C LYS A 3 -19.85 6.80 -18.45
N LEU A 4 -20.03 7.38 -17.25
CA LEU A 4 -20.24 6.62 -16.01
C LEU A 4 -21.67 6.08 -15.97
N SER A 5 -22.65 6.90 -16.36
CA SER A 5 -24.05 6.53 -16.53
C SER A 5 -24.24 5.45 -17.59
N GLU A 6 -23.54 5.57 -18.72
CA GLU A 6 -23.56 4.59 -19.81
C GLU A 6 -22.93 3.24 -19.39
N ARG A 7 -21.82 3.26 -18.63
CA ARG A 7 -21.17 2.02 -18.15
C ARG A 7 -21.87 1.36 -16.97
N SER A 8 -22.54 2.12 -16.10
CA SER A 8 -23.24 1.60 -14.91
C SER A 8 -24.72 1.28 -15.15
N GLY A 9 -25.30 1.75 -16.27
CA GLY A 9 -26.74 1.65 -16.53
C GLY A 9 -27.60 2.58 -15.66
N VAL A 10 -26.97 3.41 -14.81
CA VAL A 10 -27.64 4.33 -13.90
C VAL A 10 -27.83 5.68 -14.57
N LEU A 11 -29.05 6.22 -14.60
CA LEU A 11 -29.31 7.55 -15.18
C LEU A 11 -28.51 8.64 -14.44
N VAL A 12 -28.00 9.62 -15.18
CA VAL A 12 -27.20 10.74 -14.61
C VAL A 12 -27.91 11.43 -13.44
N GLY A 13 -29.23 11.62 -13.52
CA GLY A 13 -30.01 12.24 -12.44
C GLY A 13 -30.14 11.38 -11.17
N GLN A 14 -29.92 10.08 -11.27
CA GLN A 14 -29.93 9.14 -10.15
C GLN A 14 -28.60 9.21 -9.37
N ILE A 15 -27.49 9.36 -10.08
CA ILE A 15 -26.14 9.51 -9.49
C ILE A 15 -26.06 10.79 -8.61
N TYR A 16 -26.66 11.90 -9.05
CA TYR A 16 -26.69 13.14 -8.25
C TYR A 16 -27.65 13.11 -7.05
N ARG A 17 -28.48 12.07 -6.89
CA ARG A 17 -29.26 11.88 -5.65
C ARG A 17 -28.42 11.30 -4.53
N ASP A 18 -27.51 10.41 -4.88
CA ASP A 18 -26.64 9.73 -3.90
C ASP A 18 -25.38 10.56 -3.61
N PHE A 19 -25.00 11.47 -4.52
CA PHE A 19 -23.81 12.31 -4.39
C PHE A 19 -24.11 13.79 -4.62
N ALA A 20 -23.71 14.62 -3.65
CA ALA A 20 -23.96 16.06 -3.65
C ALA A 20 -23.32 16.80 -4.86
N ASN A 21 -22.20 16.31 -5.38
CA ASN A 21 -21.50 16.87 -6.53
C ASN A 21 -20.53 15.85 -7.14
N LYS A 22 -19.86 16.22 -8.24
CA LYS A 22 -18.85 15.38 -8.90
C LYS A 22 -17.71 14.99 -7.97
N GLU A 23 -17.25 15.89 -7.10
CA GLU A 23 -16.16 15.63 -6.14
C GLU A 23 -16.52 14.51 -5.16
N ALA A 24 -17.79 14.45 -4.72
CA ALA A 24 -18.26 13.38 -3.85
C ALA A 24 -18.25 12.01 -4.54
N ILE A 25 -18.49 11.97 -5.86
CA ILE A 25 -18.41 10.74 -6.65
C ILE A 25 -16.95 10.31 -6.80
N VAL A 26 -16.04 11.25 -7.10
CA VAL A 26 -14.61 10.95 -7.22
C VAL A 26 -14.07 10.41 -5.89
N ALA A 27 -14.37 11.09 -4.77
CA ALA A 27 -13.93 10.63 -3.46
C ALA A 27 -14.41 9.21 -3.12
N ALA A 28 -15.66 8.87 -3.42
CA ALA A 28 -16.19 7.53 -3.16
C ALA A 28 -15.58 6.45 -4.08
N LEU A 29 -15.24 6.80 -5.33
CA LEU A 29 -14.50 5.89 -6.21
C LEU A 29 -13.08 5.66 -5.69
N VAL A 30 -12.38 6.73 -5.29
CA VAL A 30 -11.05 6.61 -4.68
C VAL A 30 -11.10 5.75 -3.42
N GLU A 31 -12.07 5.98 -2.54
CA GLU A 31 -12.24 5.18 -1.32
C GLU A 31 -12.44 3.70 -1.65
N HIS A 32 -13.32 3.38 -2.61
CA HIS A 32 -13.53 2.01 -3.08
C HIS A 32 -12.26 1.39 -3.68
N ASP A 33 -11.55 2.12 -4.55
CA ASP A 33 -10.36 1.61 -5.25
C ASP A 33 -9.19 1.37 -4.27
N LEU A 34 -9.04 2.25 -3.28
CA LEU A 34 -8.06 2.06 -2.20
C LEU A 34 -8.47 0.94 -1.24
N ASP A 35 -9.76 0.77 -0.95
CA ASP A 35 -10.23 -0.38 -0.16
C ASP A 35 -10.06 -1.70 -0.90
N GLU A 36 -10.27 -1.76 -2.21
CA GLU A 36 -9.99 -2.95 -3.03
C GLU A 36 -8.49 -3.28 -3.02
N PHE A 37 -7.64 -2.26 -3.15
CA PHE A 37 -6.18 -2.39 -3.01
C PHE A 37 -5.81 -2.98 -1.64
N LEU A 38 -6.36 -2.42 -0.56
CA LEU A 38 -6.11 -2.88 0.79
C LEU A 38 -6.74 -4.24 1.09
N ALA A 39 -7.88 -4.61 0.50
CA ALA A 39 -8.52 -5.90 0.69
C ALA A 39 -7.72 -7.05 0.05
N GLY A 40 -7.05 -6.76 -1.07
CA GLY A 40 -6.03 -7.66 -1.63
C GLY A 40 -4.88 -7.93 -0.66
N ASP A 41 -4.50 -6.92 0.13
CA ASP A 41 -3.41 -6.97 1.11
C ASP A 41 -3.81 -7.45 2.51
N GLU A 42 -5.06 -7.21 2.96
CA GLU A 42 -5.63 -7.71 4.21
C GLU A 42 -5.56 -9.22 4.34
N LEU A 43 -5.53 -9.90 3.19
CA LEU A 43 -5.33 -11.34 3.13
C LEU A 43 -4.02 -11.77 3.80
N CYS A 44 -2.96 -10.95 3.89
CA CYS A 44 -1.65 -11.44 4.35
C CYS A 44 -1.40 -11.33 5.86
N ALA A 45 -1.89 -10.30 6.58
CA ALA A 45 -1.73 -10.28 8.05
C ALA A 45 -2.58 -11.37 8.74
N ALA A 46 -3.72 -11.74 8.15
CA ALA A 46 -4.56 -12.83 8.62
C ALA A 46 -4.13 -14.23 8.11
N ARG A 47 -3.50 -14.33 6.92
CA ARG A 47 -2.99 -15.60 6.36
C ARG A 47 -1.54 -15.91 6.70
N CYS A 48 -0.74 -14.92 7.07
CA CYS A 48 0.53 -15.16 7.73
C CYS A 48 0.21 -15.64 9.14
N THR A 49 -0.13 -16.93 9.23
CA THR A 49 0.18 -17.73 10.42
C THR A 49 1.65 -17.48 10.79
N ALA A 50 2.07 -17.78 12.02
CA ALA A 50 3.40 -17.49 12.60
C ALA A 50 4.67 -17.93 11.80
N ASP A 51 4.53 -18.36 10.55
CA ASP A 51 5.55 -18.58 9.56
C ASP A 51 6.20 -17.28 9.07
N ARG A 52 7.43 -17.07 9.53
CA ARG A 52 8.28 -15.94 9.15
C ARG A 52 8.59 -15.91 7.64
N THR A 53 8.66 -17.06 6.98
CA THR A 53 8.96 -17.15 5.54
C THR A 53 7.82 -16.54 4.73
N MET A 54 6.57 -16.86 5.10
CA MET A 54 5.40 -16.29 4.43
C MET A 54 5.33 -14.77 4.57
N VAL A 55 5.64 -14.23 5.76
CA VAL A 55 5.66 -12.79 5.98
C VAL A 55 6.77 -12.14 5.14
N ARG A 56 7.95 -12.75 5.09
CA ARG A 56 9.08 -12.26 4.30
C ARG A 56 8.75 -12.23 2.81
N ASP A 57 8.14 -13.29 2.28
CA ASP A 57 7.74 -13.36 0.88
C ASP A 57 6.65 -12.33 0.54
N TRP A 58 5.75 -12.05 1.48
CA TRP A 58 4.78 -10.97 1.33
C TRP A 58 5.46 -9.60 1.26
N ILE A 59 6.40 -9.28 2.17
CA ILE A 59 7.15 -8.01 2.13
C ILE A 59 7.87 -7.86 0.78
N ALA A 60 8.48 -8.92 0.27
CA ALA A 60 9.15 -8.89 -1.03
C ALA A 60 8.17 -8.60 -2.18
N ARG A 61 6.98 -9.22 -2.21
CA ARG A 61 5.94 -8.94 -3.21
C ARG A 61 5.39 -7.52 -3.11
N PHE A 62 5.19 -7.05 -1.88
CA PHE A 62 4.72 -5.71 -1.57
C PHE A 62 5.70 -4.64 -2.10
N ILE A 63 6.99 -4.76 -1.77
CA ILE A 63 8.04 -3.87 -2.29
C ILE A 63 8.13 -3.94 -3.81
N ALA A 64 8.03 -5.14 -4.38
CA ALA A 64 8.05 -5.33 -5.82
C ALA A 64 6.86 -4.68 -6.54
N CYS A 65 5.80 -4.29 -5.82
CA CYS A 65 4.55 -3.82 -6.39
C CYS A 65 3.99 -4.82 -7.42
N ASN A 66 4.14 -6.12 -7.15
CA ASN A 66 3.76 -7.19 -8.09
C ASN A 66 2.24 -7.39 -8.19
N ASP A 67 1.53 -7.15 -7.09
CA ASP A 67 0.10 -7.41 -6.97
C ASP A 67 -0.75 -6.18 -7.36
N LEU A 68 -0.09 -5.08 -7.72
CA LEU A 68 -0.73 -3.84 -8.16
C LEU A 68 -1.15 -3.94 -9.64
N ASN A 69 -2.43 -4.25 -9.85
CA ASN A 69 -3.02 -4.40 -11.19
C ASN A 69 -3.11 -3.09 -11.97
N ASP A 70 -3.38 -1.96 -11.31
CA ASP A 70 -3.48 -0.65 -11.96
C ASP A 70 -2.70 0.43 -11.22
N THR A 71 -1.38 0.42 -11.41
CA THR A 71 -0.50 1.45 -10.86
C THR A 71 -0.81 2.86 -11.39
N ARG A 72 -1.45 3.00 -12.58
CA ARG A 72 -1.80 4.32 -13.14
C ARG A 72 -2.90 4.98 -12.34
N LEU A 73 -3.92 4.22 -11.96
CA LEU A 73 -5.00 4.70 -11.10
C LEU A 73 -4.46 5.26 -9.78
N ILE A 74 -3.52 4.55 -9.13
CA ILE A 74 -2.86 5.04 -7.91
C ILE A 74 -2.13 6.38 -8.14
N ALA A 75 -1.44 6.53 -9.28
CA ALA A 75 -0.79 7.80 -9.62
C ALA A 75 -1.78 8.95 -9.85
N GLU A 76 -2.93 8.67 -10.46
CA GLU A 76 -4.02 9.63 -10.62
C GLU A 76 -4.61 10.04 -9.27
N ILE A 77 -4.85 9.08 -8.37
CA ILE A 77 -5.32 9.31 -7.00
C ILE A 77 -4.33 10.19 -6.23
N MET A 78 -3.04 9.88 -6.28
CA MET A 78 -1.99 10.67 -5.61
C MET A 78 -1.92 12.11 -6.17
N ALA A 79 -2.07 12.27 -7.49
CA ALA A 79 -2.09 13.59 -8.12
C ALA A 79 -3.31 14.42 -7.68
N GLU A 80 -4.47 13.77 -7.54
CA GLU A 80 -5.71 14.41 -7.10
C GLU A 80 -5.69 14.74 -5.60
N ALA A 81 -5.11 13.87 -4.76
CA ALA A 81 -4.93 14.12 -3.32
C ALA A 81 -4.21 15.45 -3.05
N ASN A 82 -3.24 15.82 -3.88
CA ASN A 82 -2.51 17.08 -3.76
C ASN A 82 -3.36 18.34 -4.09
N ARG A 83 -4.58 18.16 -4.60
CA ARG A 83 -5.49 19.25 -5.00
C ARG A 83 -6.84 19.18 -4.29
N ASN A 84 -7.20 18.02 -3.74
CA ASN A 84 -8.47 17.76 -3.09
C ASN A 84 -8.23 17.22 -1.66
N GLN A 85 -8.52 18.06 -0.67
CA GLN A 85 -8.33 17.74 0.76
C GLN A 85 -9.06 16.47 1.20
N ARG A 86 -10.27 16.21 0.67
CA ARG A 86 -11.02 15.00 1.03
C ARG A 86 -10.31 13.74 0.51
N ILE A 87 -9.71 13.81 -0.67
CA ILE A 87 -8.95 12.69 -1.23
C ILE A 87 -7.62 12.52 -0.48
N ALA A 88 -6.99 13.61 -0.04
CA ALA A 88 -5.83 13.55 0.84
C ALA A 88 -6.14 12.81 2.15
N GLU A 89 -7.26 13.13 2.80
CA GLU A 89 -7.70 12.46 4.05
C GLU A 89 -7.96 10.96 3.86
N ILE A 90 -8.54 10.56 2.72
CA ILE A 90 -8.72 9.13 2.38
C ILE A 90 -7.35 8.45 2.19
N PHE A 91 -6.41 9.12 1.52
CA PHE A 91 -5.08 8.59 1.29
C PHE A 91 -4.28 8.45 2.60
N ASP A 92 -4.36 9.44 3.50
CA ASP A 92 -3.72 9.40 4.81
C ASP A 92 -4.26 8.24 5.66
N ALA A 93 -5.57 8.00 5.65
CA ALA A 93 -6.18 6.87 6.36
C ALA A 93 -5.71 5.51 5.79
N MET A 94 -5.52 5.43 4.48
CA MET A 94 -4.96 4.24 3.82
C MET A 94 -3.49 4.02 4.23
N ASP A 95 -2.67 5.06 4.23
CA ASP A 95 -1.26 5.01 4.64
C ASP A 95 -1.12 4.54 6.10
N ASP A 96 -1.95 5.06 7.00
CA ASP A 96 -2.00 4.61 8.40
C ASP A 96 -2.35 3.13 8.54
N ARG A 97 -3.30 2.63 7.73
CA ARG A 97 -3.68 1.21 7.71
C ARG A 97 -2.55 0.33 7.20
N LEU A 98 -1.83 0.73 6.15
CA LEU A 98 -0.66 0.03 5.62
C LEU A 98 0.48 -0.01 6.64
N ARG A 99 0.80 1.14 7.26
CA ARG A 99 1.80 1.22 8.33
C ARG A 99 1.46 0.27 9.47
N GLY A 100 0.19 0.26 9.90
CA GLY A 100 -0.28 -0.66 10.94
C GLY A 100 -0.17 -2.14 10.55
N GLN A 101 -0.43 -2.50 9.29
CA GLN A 101 -0.25 -3.86 8.79
C GLN A 101 1.23 -4.28 8.76
N LEU A 102 2.12 -3.42 8.26
CA LEU A 102 3.56 -3.69 8.23
C LEU A 102 4.15 -3.87 9.63
N VAL A 103 3.78 -3.01 10.59
CA VAL A 103 4.23 -3.15 11.98
C VAL A 103 3.78 -4.50 12.57
N ARG A 104 2.52 -4.91 12.31
CA ARG A 104 2.03 -6.23 12.75
C ARG A 104 2.81 -7.38 12.11
N ALA A 105 3.08 -7.30 10.81
CA ALA A 105 3.88 -8.29 10.09
C ALA A 105 5.31 -8.40 10.64
N LEU A 106 5.97 -7.27 10.87
CA LEU A 106 7.32 -7.23 11.42
C LEU A 106 7.38 -7.81 12.84
N ARG A 107 6.34 -7.63 13.66
CA ARG A 107 6.23 -8.29 14.97
C ARG A 107 6.11 -9.81 14.90
N ILE A 108 5.54 -10.36 13.83
CA ILE A 108 5.53 -11.82 13.61
C ILE A 108 6.94 -12.33 13.32
N ILE A 109 7.73 -11.57 12.55
CA ILE A 109 9.11 -11.93 12.23
C ILE A 109 10.03 -11.76 13.44
N ALA A 110 9.90 -10.65 14.17
CA ALA A 110 10.72 -10.31 15.32
C ALA A 110 9.86 -10.18 16.60
N PRO A 111 9.30 -11.27 17.14
CA PRO A 111 8.36 -11.23 18.27
C PRO A 111 8.99 -10.76 19.59
N GLY A 112 10.31 -10.79 19.71
CA GLY A 112 11.04 -10.27 20.87
C GLY A 112 11.39 -8.78 20.80
N ALA A 113 11.04 -8.08 19.70
CA ALA A 113 11.40 -6.68 19.51
C ALA A 113 10.78 -5.78 20.59
N THR A 114 11.63 -5.14 21.38
CA THR A 114 11.22 -4.19 22.43
C THR A 114 11.30 -2.73 22.00
N ASP A 115 12.13 -2.40 20.99
CA ASP A 115 12.19 -1.05 20.42
C ASP A 115 11.10 -0.87 19.35
N GLU A 116 9.94 -0.43 19.80
CA GLU A 116 8.79 -0.10 18.95
C GLU A 116 9.11 1.00 17.93
N GLY A 117 9.98 1.95 18.28
CA GLY A 117 10.41 3.00 17.37
C GLY A 117 11.21 2.43 16.20
N ARG A 118 12.03 1.40 16.44
CA ARG A 118 12.80 0.74 15.37
C ARG A 118 11.93 -0.08 14.45
N ILE A 119 10.96 -0.82 14.97
CA ILE A 119 9.97 -1.54 14.15
C ILE A 119 9.17 -0.57 13.28
N ALA A 120 8.71 0.56 13.85
CA ALA A 120 7.99 1.58 13.09
C ALA A 120 8.84 2.19 11.97
N ARG A 121 10.12 2.53 12.24
CA ARG A 121 11.05 3.04 11.22
C ARG A 121 11.33 2.03 10.11
N LEU A 122 11.43 0.74 10.43
CA LEU A 122 11.60 -0.30 9.43
C LEU A 122 10.34 -0.45 8.56
N GLY A 123 9.15 -0.42 9.17
CA GLY A 123 7.88 -0.39 8.45
C GLY A 123 7.78 0.81 7.49
N GLU A 124 8.12 2.01 7.97
CA GLU A 124 8.16 3.22 7.15
C GLU A 124 9.16 3.11 5.99
N SER A 125 10.34 2.54 6.25
CA SER A 125 11.34 2.30 5.20
C SER A 125 10.80 1.37 4.11
N ILE A 126 10.07 0.31 4.49
CA ILE A 126 9.42 -0.62 3.54
C ILE A 126 8.37 0.12 2.70
N LEU A 127 7.56 1.00 3.29
CA LEU A 127 6.58 1.82 2.56
C LEU A 127 7.26 2.71 1.53
N ILE A 128 8.35 3.40 1.91
CA ILE A 128 9.11 4.28 1.01
C ILE A 128 9.72 3.48 -0.14
N MET A 129 10.29 2.30 0.14
CA MET A 129 10.85 1.40 -0.87
C MET A 129 9.78 0.93 -1.86
N ALA A 130 8.61 0.50 -1.36
CA ALA A 130 7.48 0.08 -2.19
C ALA A 130 6.97 1.24 -3.07
N GLY A 131 6.74 2.42 -2.48
CA GLY A 131 6.31 3.61 -3.21
C GLY A 131 7.28 4.01 -4.34
N GLY A 132 8.59 4.00 -4.06
CA GLY A 132 9.62 4.25 -5.07
C GLY A 132 9.65 3.21 -6.18
N MET A 133 9.47 1.92 -5.83
CA MET A 133 9.41 0.84 -6.81
C MET A 133 8.15 0.93 -7.69
N CYS A 134 7.00 1.21 -7.10
CA CYS A 134 5.73 1.47 -7.79
C CYS A 134 5.86 2.64 -8.76
N GLN A 135 6.41 3.78 -8.32
CA GLN A 135 6.68 4.94 -9.18
C GLN A 135 7.61 4.59 -10.35
N ARG A 136 8.64 3.78 -10.09
CA ARG A 136 9.58 3.37 -11.12
C ARG A 136 8.94 2.45 -12.17
N ARG A 137 8.05 1.55 -11.76
CA ARG A 137 7.24 0.71 -12.67
C ARG A 137 6.28 1.58 -13.51
N LEU A 138 5.65 2.57 -12.89
CA LEU A 138 4.76 3.53 -13.55
C LEU A 138 5.44 4.31 -14.67
N MET A 139 6.62 4.86 -14.37
CA MET A 139 7.36 5.72 -15.30
C MET A 139 8.05 4.94 -16.44
N ASN A 140 8.08 3.60 -16.32
CA ASN A 140 8.41 2.65 -17.39
C ASN A 140 9.62 3.05 -18.27
N ALA A 141 10.76 3.40 -17.66
CA ALA A 141 11.98 3.78 -18.38
C ALA A 141 13.01 2.64 -18.50
N ARG A 142 13.05 1.70 -17.54
CA ARG A 142 13.94 0.52 -17.50
C ARG A 142 13.30 -0.57 -16.63
N CYS A 143 13.44 -1.84 -17.01
CA CYS A 143 13.17 -2.95 -16.08
C CYS A 143 14.10 -2.79 -14.88
N THR A 144 13.55 -2.84 -13.66
CA THR A 144 14.37 -2.88 -12.45
C THR A 144 15.09 -4.23 -12.44
N ASP A 145 16.42 -4.20 -12.36
CA ASP A 145 17.21 -5.40 -12.20
C ASP A 145 16.72 -6.16 -10.96
N PRO A 146 16.36 -7.45 -11.05
CA PRO A 146 15.97 -8.26 -9.89
C PRO A 146 16.96 -8.20 -8.72
N ALA A 147 18.25 -7.96 -9.00
CA ALA A 147 19.27 -7.76 -7.96
C ALA A 147 18.99 -6.55 -7.06
N VAL A 148 18.28 -5.53 -7.54
CA VAL A 148 17.87 -4.38 -6.70
C VAL A 148 16.88 -4.83 -5.64
N LEU A 149 15.89 -5.65 -5.98
CA LEU A 149 14.94 -6.18 -4.98
C LEU A 149 15.66 -7.01 -3.93
N ASN A 150 16.65 -7.81 -4.34
CA ASN A 150 17.49 -8.57 -3.40
C ASN A 150 18.23 -7.64 -2.43
N LEU A 151 18.83 -6.55 -2.93
CA LEU A 151 19.50 -5.57 -2.05
C LEU A 151 18.55 -4.92 -1.04
N LEU A 152 17.31 -4.60 -1.45
CA LEU A 152 16.30 -4.05 -0.54
C LEU A 152 15.89 -5.09 0.53
N MET A 153 15.74 -6.35 0.13
CA MET A 153 15.44 -7.45 1.06
C MET A 153 16.60 -7.76 2.00
N ASP A 154 17.84 -7.72 1.52
CA ASP A 154 19.05 -7.91 2.34
C ASP A 154 19.15 -6.81 3.41
N PHE A 155 18.81 -5.57 3.07
CA PHE A 155 18.70 -4.47 4.03
C PHE A 155 17.66 -4.77 5.12
N ILE A 156 16.46 -5.22 4.73
CA ILE A 156 15.38 -5.56 5.67
C ILE A 156 15.79 -6.72 6.57
N ASP A 157 16.36 -7.79 6.00
CA ASP A 157 16.84 -8.96 6.74
C ASP A 157 17.96 -8.57 7.73
N SER A 158 18.85 -7.66 7.34
CA SER A 158 19.90 -7.11 8.22
C SER A 158 19.34 -6.31 9.38
N GLU A 159 18.34 -5.45 9.14
CA GLU A 159 17.68 -4.68 10.20
C GLU A 159 16.91 -5.58 11.17
N ILE A 160 16.19 -6.58 10.66
CA ILE A 160 15.52 -7.60 11.48
C ILE A 160 16.54 -8.34 12.36
N ALA A 161 17.64 -8.80 11.78
CA ALA A 161 18.68 -9.49 12.54
C ALA A 161 19.33 -8.58 13.59
N ALA A 162 19.48 -7.29 13.31
CA ALA A 162 20.00 -6.33 14.27
C ALA A 162 19.02 -6.09 15.44
N ILE A 163 17.72 -5.97 15.15
CA ILE A 163 16.66 -5.89 16.17
C ILE A 163 16.70 -7.12 17.08
N GLU A 164 16.84 -8.32 16.53
CA GLU A 164 16.91 -9.56 17.32
C GLU A 164 18.19 -9.69 18.15
N ARG A 165 19.31 -9.13 17.70
CA ARG A 165 20.59 -9.17 18.44
C ARG A 165 20.62 -8.26 19.65
N GLU A 166 19.99 -7.08 19.58
CA GLU A 166 19.92 -6.13 20.70
C GLU A 166 19.12 -6.66 21.90
N GLN A 167 18.45 -7.80 21.74
CA GLN A 167 17.66 -8.47 22.77
C GLN A 167 18.45 -9.55 23.53
N ARG A 168 19.66 -9.92 23.08
CA ARG A 168 20.54 -10.91 23.73
C ARG A 168 21.55 -10.23 24.64
#